data_AF-A0A357LGT6-F1
#
_entry.id   AF-A0A357LGT6-F1
#
_cell.length_a   1.000
_cell.length_b   1.000
_cell.length_c   1.000
_cell.angle_alpha   90.00
_cell.angle_beta   90.00
_cell.angle_gamma   90.00
#
_symmetry.space_group_name_H-M   'P 1'
#
loop_
_entity.id
_entity.type
_entity.pdbx_description
1 polymer ?
#
loop_
_entity_poly.entity_id
_entity_poly.type
_entity_poly.pdbx_seq_one_letter_code
_entity_poly.pdbx_strand_id
1 'polypeptide(L)'
;MVNGNDRARAGDGGAGPTLRWRIRARCGRPLARPRGACARCASVVARYRVKAERRPLTIARKAEPDLVDAVLALKTRGEAEAFLADLLTPGEVKAFAERWRVAQLLDEGKLSYREIAEKAGSSTATVVRVARFLKDMPYRGYRVVLDRLKRSRKNAA
;
A
#
# COMPACT_ATOMS: atom_id res chain seq x y z
N MET A 1 -6.18 -48.08 44.31
CA MET A 1 -5.94 -47.64 45.71
C MET A 1 -5.96 -46.13 45.72
N VAL A 2 -6.90 -45.59 46.49
CA VAL A 2 -7.16 -44.16 46.69
C VAL A 2 -6.17 -43.60 47.72
N ASN A 3 -5.78 -42.34 47.56
CA ASN A 3 -5.50 -41.35 48.62
C ASN A 3 -5.16 -40.04 47.89
N GLY A 4 -5.88 -38.92 47.97
CA GLY A 4 -6.86 -38.50 48.95
C GLY A 4 -6.20 -37.68 50.06
N ASN A 5 -5.83 -36.42 49.79
CA ASN A 5 -5.94 -35.37 50.80
C ASN A 5 -6.08 -33.98 50.15
N ASP A 6 -6.75 -33.12 50.90
CA ASP A 6 -7.77 -32.17 50.50
C ASP A 6 -7.34 -30.72 50.82
N ARG A 7 -7.94 -29.76 50.09
CA ARG A 7 -8.10 -28.30 50.43
C ARG A 7 -6.82 -27.42 50.40
N ALA A 8 -6.82 -26.17 49.93
CA ALA A 8 -7.86 -25.13 50.00
C ALA A 8 -7.69 -24.03 48.92
N ARG A 9 -8.76 -23.23 48.76
CA ARG A 9 -9.05 -22.15 47.81
C ARG A 9 -8.17 -20.89 47.93
N ALA A 10 -7.94 -20.21 46.80
CA ALA A 10 -8.16 -18.77 46.51
C ALA A 10 -7.55 -18.52 45.10
N GLY A 11 -8.26 -18.04 44.08
CA GLY A 11 -8.76 -16.68 43.96
C GLY A 11 -7.94 -15.94 42.88
N ASP A 12 -8.63 -15.18 42.05
CA ASP A 12 -8.16 -14.18 41.08
C ASP A 12 -7.65 -14.62 39.70
N GLY A 13 -8.49 -14.29 38.70
CA GLY A 13 -8.15 -14.29 37.30
C GLY A 13 -7.12 -13.22 36.93
N GLY A 14 -6.38 -13.49 35.87
CA GLY A 14 -5.41 -12.56 35.31
C GLY A 14 -5.01 -13.01 33.92
N ALA A 15 -5.60 -12.38 32.92
CA ALA A 15 -5.29 -12.57 31.51
C ALA A 15 -3.79 -12.43 31.23
N GLY A 16 -3.28 -13.32 30.37
CA GLY A 16 -1.86 -13.39 30.00
C GLY A 16 -1.33 -12.09 29.35
N PRO A 17 -0.02 -11.81 29.50
CA PRO A 17 0.56 -10.56 29.04
C PRO A 17 0.81 -10.57 27.53
N THR A 18 0.00 -9.82 26.78
CA THR A 18 0.34 -9.41 25.41
C THR A 18 1.52 -8.43 25.43
N LEU A 19 2.54 -8.74 24.63
CA LEU A 19 3.77 -7.96 24.42
C LEU A 19 3.50 -6.48 24.16
N ARG A 20 3.72 -5.65 25.18
CA ARG A 20 3.72 -4.18 25.08
C ARG A 20 5.17 -3.70 24.99
N TRP A 21 5.55 -3.26 23.80
CA TRP A 21 6.83 -2.62 23.49
C TRP A 21 7.19 -1.56 24.54
N ARG A 22 8.29 -1.82 25.24
CA ARG A 22 8.82 -1.01 26.36
C ARG A 22 9.65 0.16 25.80
N ILE A 23 9.00 1.25 25.40
CA ILE A 23 9.69 2.54 25.33
C ILE A 23 9.66 3.11 26.74
N ARG A 24 10.77 2.99 27.48
CA ARG A 24 10.96 3.65 28.78
C ARG A 24 11.03 5.16 28.55
N ALA A 25 9.90 5.85 28.68
CA ALA A 25 9.90 7.29 28.95
C ALA A 25 10.45 7.50 30.36
N ARG A 26 11.63 8.12 30.46
CA ARG A 26 12.41 8.33 31.70
C ARG A 26 11.84 9.46 32.59
N CYS A 27 10.52 9.61 32.66
CA CYS A 27 9.89 10.58 33.54
C CYS A 27 8.71 9.91 34.26
N GLY A 28 8.94 9.48 35.49
CA GLY A 28 7.92 8.89 36.36
C GLY A 28 6.96 9.96 36.90
N ARG A 29 5.94 10.33 36.12
CA ARG A 29 4.75 11.01 36.66
C ARG A 29 3.46 10.41 36.09
N PRO A 30 2.40 10.23 36.91
CA PRO A 30 1.11 9.76 36.43
C PRO A 30 0.46 10.81 35.52
N LEU A 31 -0.25 10.35 34.49
CA LEU A 31 -0.97 11.17 33.53
C LEU A 31 -2.19 11.84 34.18
N ALA A 32 -1.97 12.96 34.86
CA ALA A 32 -3.01 13.93 35.18
C ALA A 32 -2.89 15.14 34.24
N ARG A 33 -4.06 15.62 33.79
CA ARG A 33 -4.37 16.64 32.78
C ARG A 33 -3.39 17.83 32.61
N PRO A 34 -3.33 18.43 31.40
CA PRO A 34 -2.27 19.36 31.04
C PRO A 34 -2.54 20.76 31.61
N ARG A 35 -1.76 21.18 32.60
CA ARG A 35 -1.33 22.58 32.68
C ARG A 35 0.12 22.64 32.27
N GLY A 36 0.40 23.37 31.20
CA GLY A 36 1.76 23.72 30.78
C GLY A 36 2.58 22.53 30.25
N ALA A 37 2.40 22.20 28.98
CA ALA A 37 3.40 21.41 28.27
C ALA A 37 4.71 22.23 28.25
N CYS A 38 5.77 21.67 28.84
CA CYS A 38 7.13 22.21 28.77
C CYS A 38 7.55 22.41 27.30
N ALA A 39 8.19 23.55 27.00
CA ALA A 39 8.58 23.99 25.67
C ALA A 39 9.42 22.98 24.86
N ARG A 40 9.96 21.93 25.50
CA ARG A 40 10.73 20.86 24.84
C ARG A 40 9.92 19.72 24.24
N CYS A 41 8.61 19.58 24.54
CA CYS A 41 7.76 18.54 23.93
C CYS A 41 6.87 19.05 22.79
N ALA A 42 6.75 20.36 22.58
CA ALA A 42 5.90 20.93 21.54
C ALA A 42 6.39 20.60 20.11
N SER A 43 7.69 20.39 19.91
CA SER A 43 8.29 20.15 18.59
C SER A 43 8.08 18.74 18.02
N VAL A 44 7.77 17.75 18.88
CA VAL A 44 7.54 16.36 18.43
C VAL A 44 6.08 16.16 17.99
N VAL A 45 5.12 16.80 18.65
CA VAL A 45 3.68 16.65 18.35
C VAL A 45 3.24 17.56 17.20
N ALA A 46 3.91 18.69 16.96
CA ALA A 46 3.62 19.59 15.84
C ALA A 46 3.93 18.97 14.45
N ARG A 47 4.82 17.98 14.37
CA ARG A 47 5.19 17.33 13.10
C ARG A 47 4.15 16.33 12.58
N TYR A 48 3.17 15.94 13.39
CA TYR A 48 2.14 14.95 13.01
C TYR A 48 0.87 15.57 12.39
N ARG A 49 0.67 16.89 12.47
CA ARG A 49 -0.57 17.57 12.08
C ARG A 49 -0.55 18.17 10.67
N VAL A 50 0.32 17.71 9.78
CA VAL A 50 0.39 18.16 8.36
C VAL A 50 0.10 17.01 7.37
N LYS A 51 -0.44 15.88 7.84
CA LYS A 51 -0.70 14.70 6.96
C LYS A 51 -2.06 14.69 6.25
N ALA A 52 -2.95 15.64 6.54
CA ALA A 52 -4.35 15.59 6.06
C ALA A 52 -4.61 16.30 4.72
N GLU A 53 -3.71 17.13 4.21
CA GLU A 53 -3.91 17.85 2.95
C GLU A 53 -2.75 17.67 1.99
N ARG A 54 -2.48 16.42 1.61
CA ARG A 54 -1.76 16.18 0.37
C ARG A 54 -2.76 16.31 -0.78
N ARG A 55 -2.89 17.54 -1.29
CA ARG A 55 -3.57 17.84 -2.56
C ARG A 55 -3.16 16.75 -3.58
N PRO A 56 -4.09 15.98 -4.16
CA PRO A 56 -3.72 14.88 -5.02
C PRO A 56 -2.87 15.44 -6.17
N LEU A 57 -1.64 14.94 -6.29
CA LEU A 57 -0.78 15.23 -7.44
C LEU A 57 -1.39 14.52 -8.65
N THR A 58 -2.45 15.09 -9.21
CA THR A 58 -3.09 14.64 -10.44
C THR A 58 -2.08 14.79 -11.56
N ILE A 59 -1.60 13.67 -12.12
CA ILE A 59 -0.93 13.67 -13.42
C ILE A 59 -1.81 14.39 -14.46
N ALA A 60 -3.14 14.31 -14.32
CA ALA A 60 -4.10 15.03 -15.16
C ALA A 60 -3.94 16.58 -15.20
N ARG A 61 -3.18 17.20 -14.27
CA ARG A 61 -2.87 18.65 -14.33
C ARG A 61 -1.48 18.95 -14.90
N LYS A 62 -0.67 17.92 -15.16
CA LYS A 62 0.71 18.01 -15.68
C LYS A 62 0.96 17.21 -16.95
N ALA A 63 0.05 16.32 -17.34
CA ALA A 63 0.11 15.62 -18.61
C ALA A 63 -0.30 16.60 -19.69
N GLU A 64 0.51 16.72 -20.73
CA GLU A 64 0.11 17.44 -21.94
C GLU A 64 -1.14 16.75 -22.50
N PRO A 65 -2.26 17.47 -22.66
CA PRO A 65 -3.52 16.89 -23.12
C PRO A 65 -3.33 16.13 -24.45
N ASP A 66 -2.48 16.68 -25.32
CA ASP A 66 -2.11 16.11 -26.61
C ASP A 66 -1.52 14.69 -26.52
N LEU A 67 -0.76 14.37 -25.46
CA LEU A 67 -0.21 13.02 -25.27
C LEU A 67 -1.31 12.02 -24.88
N VAL A 68 -2.29 12.44 -24.07
CA VAL A 68 -3.41 11.59 -23.69
C VAL A 68 -4.26 11.29 -24.92
N ASP A 69 -4.52 12.30 -25.75
CA ASP A 69 -5.26 12.14 -26.99
C ASP A 69 -4.51 11.23 -27.99
N ALA A 70 -3.18 11.34 -28.07
CA ALA A 70 -2.37 10.42 -28.87
C ALA A 70 -2.51 8.96 -28.41
N VAL A 71 -2.51 8.70 -27.10
CA VAL A 71 -2.73 7.34 -26.56
C VAL A 71 -4.14 6.83 -26.87
N LEU A 72 -5.15 7.70 -26.87
CA LEU A 72 -6.54 7.34 -27.19
C LEU A 72 -6.76 7.08 -28.69
N ALA A 73 -5.91 7.62 -29.57
CA ALA A 73 -6.02 7.44 -31.02
C ALA A 73 -5.58 6.04 -31.51
N LEU A 74 -4.85 5.27 -30.69
CA LEU A 74 -4.36 3.93 -31.02
C LEU A 74 -5.52 2.92 -31.12
N LYS A 75 -5.58 2.17 -32.23
CA LYS A 75 -6.67 1.23 -32.52
C LYS A 75 -6.25 -0.23 -32.45
N THR A 76 -5.00 -0.53 -32.81
CA THR A 76 -4.50 -1.90 -32.88
C THR A 76 -3.35 -2.16 -31.90
N ARG A 77 -3.12 -3.44 -31.59
CA ARG A 77 -1.97 -3.86 -30.78
C ARG A 77 -0.65 -3.45 -31.43
N GLY A 78 -0.51 -3.63 -32.75
CA GLY A 78 0.72 -3.31 -33.47
C GLY A 78 1.04 -1.81 -33.43
N GLU A 79 0.03 -0.95 -33.62
CA GLU A 79 0.18 0.51 -33.46
C GLU A 79 0.65 0.87 -32.05
N ALA A 80 0.05 0.28 -31.02
CA ALA A 80 0.43 0.56 -29.64
C ALA A 80 1.85 0.07 -29.31
N GLU A 81 2.26 -1.09 -29.81
CA GLU A 81 3.61 -1.63 -29.62
C GLU A 81 4.67 -0.76 -30.29
N ALA A 82 4.43 -0.31 -31.53
CA ALA A 82 5.32 0.61 -32.24
C ALA A 82 5.41 1.97 -31.54
N PHE A 83 4.26 2.56 -31.18
CA PHE A 83 4.22 3.86 -30.50
C PHE A 83 4.97 3.85 -29.16
N LEU A 84 4.81 2.79 -28.35
CA LEU A 84 5.51 2.66 -27.08
C LEU A 84 7.02 2.42 -27.26
N ALA A 85 7.44 1.74 -28.33
CA ALA A 85 8.85 1.53 -28.63
C ALA A 85 9.57 2.83 -29.07
N ASP A 86 8.86 3.71 -29.78
CA ASP A 86 9.40 5.02 -30.18
C ASP A 86 9.39 6.03 -29.02
N LEU A 87 8.36 6.00 -28.18
CA LEU A 87 8.19 6.97 -27.08
C LEU A 87 9.05 6.66 -25.85
N LEU A 88 9.27 5.39 -25.54
CA LEU A 88 9.90 4.96 -24.30
C LEU A 88 11.25 4.29 -24.56
N THR A 89 12.19 4.50 -23.66
CA THR A 89 13.43 3.72 -23.66
C THR A 89 13.15 2.26 -23.31
N PRO A 90 14.01 1.29 -23.73
CA PRO A 90 13.83 -0.11 -23.38
C PRO A 90 13.72 -0.37 -21.87
N GLY A 91 14.44 0.42 -21.06
CA GLY A 91 14.35 0.34 -19.59
C GLY A 91 13.02 0.80 -19.03
N GLU A 92 12.40 1.81 -19.63
CA GLU A 92 11.07 2.30 -19.24
C GLU A 92 9.97 1.34 -19.65
N VAL A 93 10.04 0.76 -20.86
CA VAL A 93 9.13 -0.30 -21.31
C VAL A 93 9.16 -1.46 -20.31
N LYS A 94 10.36 -1.92 -19.91
CA LYS A 94 10.52 -2.96 -18.89
C LYS A 94 9.90 -2.54 -17.56
N ALA A 95 10.19 -1.33 -17.08
CA ALA A 95 9.66 -0.83 -15.81
C ALA A 95 8.11 -0.73 -15.82
N PHE A 96 7.51 -0.36 -16.96
CA PHE A 96 6.06 -0.31 -17.12
C PHE A 96 5.46 -1.71 -17.11
N ALA A 97 6.08 -2.66 -17.83
CA ALA A 97 5.67 -4.05 -17.87
C ALA A 97 5.73 -4.70 -16.47
N GLU A 98 6.80 -4.48 -15.71
CA GLU A 98 6.93 -4.97 -14.33
C GLU A 98 5.81 -4.42 -13.43
N ARG A 99 5.56 -3.11 -13.46
CA ARG A 99 4.50 -2.47 -12.65
C ARG A 99 3.12 -3.00 -13.03
N TRP A 100 2.87 -3.19 -14.32
CA TRP A 100 1.62 -3.76 -14.81
C TRP A 100 1.45 -5.21 -14.35
N ARG A 101 2.52 -6.02 -14.41
CA ARG A 101 2.49 -7.41 -13.94
C ARG A 101 2.21 -7.49 -12.43
N VAL A 102 2.86 -6.63 -11.64
CA VAL A 102 2.59 -6.48 -10.21
C VAL A 102 1.11 -6.14 -9.96
N ALA A 103 0.53 -5.20 -10.72
CA ALA A 103 -0.86 -4.81 -10.57
C ALA A 103 -1.83 -5.98 -10.82
N GLN A 104 -1.56 -6.80 -11.85
CA GLN A 104 -2.33 -8.02 -12.12
C GLN A 104 -2.25 -9.02 -10.98
N LEU A 105 -1.05 -9.33 -10.49
CA LEU A 105 -0.84 -10.29 -9.40
C LEU A 105 -1.48 -9.83 -8.08
N LEU A 106 -1.42 -8.54 -7.78
CA LEU A 106 -2.09 -7.95 -6.62
C LEU A 106 -3.62 -8.03 -6.72
N ASP A 107 -4.15 -7.93 -7.93
CA ASP A 107 -5.58 -8.01 -8.21
C ASP A 107 -6.12 -9.46 -8.18
N GLU A 108 -5.28 -10.46 -8.43
CA GLU A 108 -5.59 -11.87 -8.18
C GLU A 108 -5.72 -12.18 -6.67
N GLY A 109 -4.97 -11.48 -5.82
CA GLY A 109 -5.12 -11.53 -4.36
C GLY A 109 -4.59 -12.80 -3.67
N LYS A 110 -3.85 -13.66 -4.38
CA LYS A 110 -3.42 -14.99 -3.87
C LYS A 110 -2.01 -15.03 -3.27
N LEU A 111 -1.17 -14.04 -3.58
CA LEU A 111 0.27 -14.09 -3.31
C LEU A 111 0.68 -13.02 -2.30
N SER A 112 1.71 -13.31 -1.50
CA SER A 112 2.38 -12.33 -0.64
C SER A 112 3.20 -11.33 -1.44
N TYR A 113 3.52 -10.17 -0.86
CA TYR A 113 4.30 -9.14 -1.55
C TYR A 113 5.70 -9.61 -1.98
N ARG A 114 6.30 -10.55 -1.24
CA ARG A 114 7.61 -11.11 -1.61
C ARG A 114 7.49 -12.01 -2.85
N GLU A 115 6.51 -12.90 -2.88
CA GLU A 115 6.26 -13.77 -4.02
C GLU A 115 5.88 -12.97 -5.27
N ILE A 116 5.12 -11.88 -5.10
CA ILE A 116 4.79 -10.97 -6.21
C ILE A 116 6.05 -10.30 -6.76
N ALA A 117 6.96 -9.85 -5.89
CA ALA A 117 8.22 -9.24 -6.30
C ALA A 117 9.07 -10.22 -7.12
N GLU A 118 9.22 -11.46 -6.63
CA GLU A 118 9.95 -12.52 -7.31
C GLU A 118 9.33 -12.88 -8.67
N LYS A 119 8.00 -13.10 -8.73
CA LYS A 119 7.31 -13.46 -9.99
C LYS A 119 7.25 -12.33 -11.01
N ALA A 120 7.19 -11.08 -10.57
CA ALA A 120 7.16 -9.93 -11.47
C ALA A 120 8.56 -9.44 -11.86
N GLY A 121 9.62 -10.02 -11.28
CA GLY A 121 11.00 -9.55 -11.50
C GLY A 121 11.25 -8.14 -10.97
N SER A 122 10.49 -7.71 -9.96
CA SER A 122 10.54 -6.34 -9.43
C SER A 122 10.93 -6.33 -7.94
N SER A 123 11.20 -5.15 -7.39
CA SER A 123 11.52 -5.02 -5.96
C SER A 123 10.27 -4.97 -5.09
N THR A 124 10.38 -5.44 -3.84
CA THR A 124 9.29 -5.34 -2.85
C THR A 124 8.84 -3.89 -2.63
N ALA A 125 9.76 -2.92 -2.71
CA ALA A 125 9.45 -1.50 -2.67
C ALA A 125 8.55 -1.05 -3.84
N THR A 126 8.75 -1.60 -5.04
CA THR A 126 7.87 -1.37 -6.18
C THR A 126 6.49 -1.99 -5.96
N VAL A 127 6.41 -3.21 -5.42
CA VAL A 127 5.13 -3.87 -5.09
C VAL A 127 4.31 -3.03 -4.13
N VAL A 128 4.91 -2.54 -3.04
CA VAL A 128 4.24 -1.68 -2.06
C VAL A 128 3.74 -0.38 -2.70
N ARG A 129 4.53 0.23 -3.60
CA ARG A 129 4.10 1.43 -4.34
C ARG A 129 2.88 1.14 -5.22
N VAL A 130 2.90 0.07 -6.02
CA VAL A 130 1.78 -0.28 -6.89
C VAL A 130 0.54 -0.64 -6.07
N ALA A 131 0.69 -1.41 -4.99
CA ALA A 131 -0.42 -1.76 -4.09
C ALA A 131 -1.11 -0.51 -3.51
N ARG A 132 -0.33 0.48 -3.08
CA ARG A 132 -0.86 1.77 -2.62
C ARG A 132 -1.63 2.50 -3.73
N PHE A 133 -1.12 2.51 -4.96
CA PHE A 133 -1.82 3.16 -6.09
C PHE A 133 -3.10 2.44 -6.49
N LEU A 134 -3.15 1.12 -6.32
CA LEU A 134 -4.32 0.31 -6.62
C LEU A 134 -5.44 0.44 -5.57
N LYS A 135 -5.06 0.64 -4.29
CA LYS A 135 -6.00 0.70 -3.15
C LYS A 135 -6.38 2.11 -2.74
N ASP A 136 -5.39 3.00 -2.62
CA ASP A 136 -5.54 4.25 -1.86
C ASP A 136 -5.61 5.51 -2.74
N MET A 137 -5.17 5.43 -4.00
CA MET A 137 -5.12 6.60 -4.88
C MET A 137 -6.47 6.85 -5.60
N PRO A 138 -6.87 8.13 -5.76
CA PRO A 138 -8.20 8.48 -6.28
C PRO A 138 -8.35 8.25 -7.79
N TYR A 139 -7.25 8.06 -8.53
CA TYR A 139 -7.28 7.98 -10.00
C TYR A 139 -7.91 6.72 -10.56
N ARG A 140 -7.82 5.60 -9.81
CA ARG A 140 -8.44 4.31 -10.15
C ARG A 140 -8.11 3.76 -11.55
N GLY A 141 -7.11 4.31 -12.26
CA GLY A 141 -6.77 3.92 -13.64
C GLY A 141 -6.44 2.43 -13.79
N TYR A 142 -5.68 1.85 -12.86
CA TYR A 142 -5.43 0.41 -12.86
C TYR A 142 -6.72 -0.41 -12.81
N ARG A 143 -7.69 -0.01 -11.98
CA ARG A 143 -8.97 -0.72 -11.85
C ARG A 143 -9.76 -0.70 -13.15
N VAL A 144 -9.86 0.47 -13.80
CA VAL A 144 -10.56 0.62 -15.08
C VAL A 144 -10.03 -0.36 -16.12
N VAL A 145 -8.71 -0.44 -16.29
CA VAL A 145 -8.10 -1.32 -17.29
C VAL A 145 -8.21 -2.79 -16.89
N LEU A 146 -7.91 -3.14 -15.63
CA LEU A 146 -8.01 -4.52 -15.13
C LEU A 146 -9.43 -5.08 -15.30
N ASP A 147 -10.45 -4.31 -14.93
CA ASP A 147 -11.85 -4.73 -15.01
C ASP A 147 -12.30 -4.90 -16.46
N ARG A 148 -11.90 -3.99 -17.36
CA ARG A 148 -12.18 -4.10 -18.81
C ARG A 148 -11.57 -5.37 -19.41
N LEU A 149 -10.32 -5.66 -19.07
CA LEU A 149 -9.63 -6.86 -19.56
C LEU A 149 -10.25 -8.15 -19.02
N LYS A 150 -10.65 -8.17 -17.74
CA LYS A 150 -11.41 -9.30 -17.17
C LYS A 150 -12.73 -9.54 -17.89
N ARG A 151 -13.49 -8.48 -18.18
CA ARG A 151 -14.75 -8.59 -18.94
C ARG A 151 -14.53 -9.09 -20.36
N SER A 152 -13.55 -8.53 -21.07
CA SER A 152 -13.22 -8.96 -22.43
C SER A 152 -12.83 -10.44 -22.49
N ARG A 153 -12.03 -10.93 -21.52
CA ARG A 153 -11.66 -12.35 -21.44
C ARG A 153 -12.86 -13.27 -21.16
N LYS A 154 -13.81 -12.83 -20.32
CA LYS A 154 -15.04 -13.57 -20.05
C LYS A 154 -15.98 -13.65 -21.25
N ASN A 155 -16.01 -12.61 -22.08
CA ASN A 155 -16.86 -12.58 -23.27
C ASN A 155 -16.28 -13.40 -24.44
N ALA A 156 -14.97 -13.72 -24.38
CA ALA A 156 -14.27 -14.50 -25.39
C ALA A 156 -14.11 -15.99 -25.01
N ALA A 157 -14.58 -16.39 -23.83
CA ALA A 157 -14.53 -17.75 -23.29
C ALA A 157 -15.95 -18.31 -23.20
#